data_AF-A0A0B5FTK3-F1
#
_entry.id   AF-A0A0B5FTK3-F1
#
_cell.length_a   1.000
_cell.length_b   1.000
_cell.length_c   1.000
_cell.angle_alpha   90.00
_cell.angle_beta   90.00
_cell.angle_gamma   90.00
#
_symmetry.space_group_name_H-M   'P 1'
#
loop_
_entity.id
_entity.type
_entity.pdbx_description
1 polymer ?
#
loop_
_entity_poly.entity_id
_entity_poly.type
_entity_poly.pdbx_seq_one_letter_code
_entity_poly.pdbx_strand_id
1 'polypeptide(L)'
;MKKETLAFVIVALIVGILLGVLFSRVGDKGPRATSGTATAPPAPAVNYQENIKTLEQIVAREPENRNAWVQLGHNYFDSNRPMEAIEAYSKALELNGNDTDVLVDQGIMFRRVGWFDKAVENFNRALDINPRHQQALFNLGVVYRYDLQDYDKARETWSRYLEINPSGPGSDQIRAEMSFLEAHPTPPAGAPAQ
;
A
#
# COMPACT_ATOMS: atom_id res chain seq x y z
N MET A 1 -17.30 -71.81 -13.88
CA MET A 1 -17.23 -70.41 -14.32
C MET A 1 -16.91 -70.43 -15.80
N LYS A 2 -17.85 -69.94 -16.61
CA LYS A 2 -18.12 -70.45 -17.95
C LYS A 2 -17.30 -69.68 -19.00
N LYS A 3 -16.77 -70.41 -19.98
CA LYS A 3 -15.87 -69.97 -21.06
C LYS A 3 -16.44 -68.86 -21.97
N GLU A 4 -17.66 -68.42 -21.69
CA GLU A 4 -18.43 -67.40 -22.41
C GLU A 4 -18.03 -65.97 -21.99
N THR A 5 -17.66 -65.72 -20.73
CA THR A 5 -17.22 -64.37 -20.30
C THR A 5 -15.84 -64.00 -20.87
N LEU A 6 -14.98 -65.00 -21.14
CA LEU A 6 -13.64 -64.78 -21.71
C LEU A 6 -13.69 -64.44 -23.21
N ALA A 7 -14.68 -64.95 -23.95
CA ALA A 7 -14.84 -64.68 -25.37
C ALA A 7 -15.31 -63.23 -25.65
N PHE A 8 -16.17 -62.67 -24.79
CA PHE A 8 -16.63 -61.28 -24.92
C PHE A 8 -15.53 -60.23 -24.65
N VAL A 9 -14.56 -60.53 -23.77
CA VAL A 9 -13.46 -59.60 -23.44
C VAL A 9 -12.43 -59.49 -24.56
N ILE A 10 -12.24 -60.56 -25.35
CA ILE A 10 -11.24 -60.59 -26.44
C ILE A 10 -11.75 -59.88 -27.71
N VAL A 11 -13.06 -59.94 -28.01
CA VAL A 11 -13.67 -59.27 -29.18
C VAL A 11 -13.73 -57.75 -29.00
N ALA A 12 -13.93 -57.25 -27.77
CA ALA A 12 -13.95 -55.81 -27.49
C ALA A 12 -12.56 -55.13 -27.65
N LEU A 13 -11.46 -55.87 -27.43
CA LEU A 13 -10.10 -55.35 -27.52
C LEU A 13 -9.59 -55.19 -28.97
N ILE A 14 -10.15 -55.94 -29.93
CA ILE A 14 -9.70 -55.93 -31.34
C ILE A 14 -10.42 -54.83 -32.15
N VAL A 15 -11.65 -54.45 -31.77
CA VAL A 15 -12.40 -53.38 -32.47
C VAL A 15 -11.93 -51.98 -32.07
N GLY A 16 -11.41 -51.79 -30.85
CA GLY A 16 -10.90 -50.50 -30.39
C GLY A 16 -9.56 -50.07 -31.02
N ILE A 17 -8.75 -51.02 -31.51
CA ILE A 17 -7.43 -50.74 -32.08
C ILE A 17 -7.52 -50.38 -33.58
N LEU A 18 -8.63 -50.70 -34.26
CA LEU A 18 -8.83 -50.40 -35.69
C LEU A 18 -9.46 -49.02 -35.97
N LEU A 19 -9.89 -48.27 -34.96
CA LEU A 19 -10.34 -46.87 -35.10
C LEU A 19 -9.22 -45.84 -34.83
N GLY A 20 -7.97 -46.29 -34.70
CA GLY A 20 -6.82 -45.43 -34.41
C GLY A 20 -6.04 -44.89 -35.61
N VAL A 21 -6.39 -45.18 -36.87
CA VAL A 21 -5.45 -44.91 -38.00
C VAL A 21 -6.07 -44.20 -39.21
N LEU A 22 -7.17 -43.44 -39.08
CA LEU A 22 -7.70 -42.70 -40.24
C LEU A 22 -8.27 -41.30 -40.01
N PHE A 23 -7.74 -40.54 -39.05
CA PHE A 23 -7.82 -39.07 -39.13
C PHE A 23 -6.50 -38.43 -38.70
N SER A 24 -5.60 -38.34 -39.67
CA SER A 24 -4.44 -37.44 -39.62
C SER A 24 -4.85 -36.01 -39.99
N ARG A 25 -4.25 -35.05 -39.27
CA ARG A 25 -4.08 -33.61 -39.54
C ARG A 25 -5.27 -32.69 -39.24
N VAL A 26 -5.13 -31.87 -38.20
CA VAL A 26 -4.75 -30.44 -38.28
C VAL A 26 -4.39 -29.94 -36.86
N GLY A 27 -3.20 -29.33 -36.73
CA GLY A 27 -2.72 -28.40 -35.69
C GLY A 27 -3.09 -28.60 -34.22
N ASP A 28 -2.11 -28.96 -33.39
CA ASP A 28 -2.09 -28.42 -32.02
C ASP A 28 -0.66 -28.24 -31.50
N LYS A 29 -0.48 -27.17 -30.72
CA LYS A 29 0.80 -26.65 -30.24
C LYS A 29 1.38 -27.60 -29.19
N GLY A 30 2.68 -27.90 -29.30
CA GLY A 30 3.37 -28.72 -28.30
C GLY A 30 3.24 -28.14 -26.88
N PRO A 31 3.25 -28.98 -25.83
CA PRO A 31 3.15 -28.50 -24.47
C PRO A 31 4.41 -27.70 -24.13
N ARG A 32 4.22 -26.39 -23.91
CA ARG A 32 5.23 -25.49 -23.37
C ARG A 32 5.59 -26.01 -21.98
N ALA A 33 6.83 -26.46 -21.79
CA ALA A 33 7.36 -26.75 -20.47
C ALA A 33 7.23 -25.48 -19.62
N THR A 34 6.27 -25.46 -18.71
CA THR A 34 6.21 -24.46 -17.65
C THR A 34 7.39 -24.74 -16.73
N SER A 35 8.47 -24.00 -16.93
CA SER A 35 9.49 -23.79 -15.90
C SER A 35 8.77 -23.24 -14.67
N GLY A 36 8.46 -24.12 -13.71
CA GLY A 36 7.95 -23.71 -12.41
C GLY A 36 9.02 -22.85 -11.78
N THR A 37 8.77 -21.54 -11.71
CA THR A 37 9.55 -20.68 -10.82
C THR A 37 9.22 -21.15 -9.41
N ALA A 38 10.16 -21.87 -8.80
CA ALA A 38 10.12 -22.12 -7.38
C ALA A 38 10.09 -20.75 -6.69
N THR A 39 8.93 -20.38 -6.16
CA THR A 39 8.80 -19.19 -5.34
C THR A 39 9.67 -19.37 -4.11
N ALA A 40 10.54 -18.40 -3.84
CA ALA A 40 11.26 -18.35 -2.57
C ALA A 40 10.23 -18.45 -1.42
N PRO A 41 10.56 -19.14 -0.32
CA PRO A 41 9.68 -19.18 0.84
C PRO A 41 9.31 -17.75 1.25
N PRO A 42 8.06 -17.49 1.66
CA PRO A 42 7.66 -16.17 2.12
C PRO A 42 8.62 -15.73 3.23
N ALA A 43 8.99 -14.45 3.22
CA ALA A 43 9.76 -13.86 4.31
C ALA A 43 9.06 -14.21 5.65
N PRO A 44 9.83 -14.53 6.71
CA PRO A 44 9.23 -14.86 7.99
C PRO A 44 8.29 -13.74 8.44
N ALA A 45 7.14 -14.11 9.01
CA ALA A 45 6.18 -13.13 9.52
C ALA A 45 6.88 -12.25 10.56
N VAL A 46 6.79 -10.92 10.39
CA VAL A 46 7.34 -9.96 11.35
C VAL A 46 6.56 -10.09 12.66
N ASN A 47 7.25 -10.36 13.76
CA ASN A 47 6.63 -10.46 15.08
C ASN A 47 6.56 -9.07 15.74
N TYR A 48 5.57 -8.28 15.33
CA TYR A 48 5.37 -6.92 15.87
C TYR A 48 5.17 -6.93 17.39
N GLN A 49 4.51 -7.94 17.97
CA GLN A 49 4.24 -7.99 19.40
C GLN A 49 5.52 -8.09 20.24
N GLU A 50 6.45 -8.96 19.85
CA GLU A 50 7.73 -9.10 20.57
C GLU A 50 8.64 -7.90 20.33
N ASN A 51 8.65 -7.35 19.11
CA ASN A 51 9.39 -6.13 18.79
C ASN A 51 8.91 -4.94 19.64
N ILE A 52 7.60 -4.71 19.68
CA ILE A 52 6.97 -3.66 20.50
C ILE A 52 7.37 -3.83 21.96
N LYS A 53 7.18 -5.03 22.52
CA LYS A 53 7.52 -5.31 23.92
C LYS A 53 8.99 -5.04 24.23
N THR A 54 9.89 -5.42 23.33
CA THR A 54 11.33 -5.17 23.47
C THR A 54 11.64 -3.67 23.41
N LEU A 55 11.06 -2.96 22.46
CA LEU A 55 11.24 -1.52 22.27
C LEU A 55 10.64 -0.72 23.44
N GLU A 56 9.48 -1.10 23.95
CA GLU A 56 8.87 -0.53 25.17
C GLU A 56 9.82 -0.64 26.38
N GLN A 57 10.52 -1.78 26.53
CA GLN A 57 11.53 -1.93 27.59
C GLN A 57 12.77 -1.06 27.37
N ILE A 58 13.19 -0.87 26.12
CA ILE A 58 14.33 -0.02 25.77
C ILE A 58 13.99 1.43 26.11
N VAL A 59 12.88 1.96 25.60
CA VAL A 59 12.51 3.37 25.82
C VAL A 59 12.19 3.66 27.30
N ALA A 60 11.75 2.67 28.06
CA ALA A 60 11.58 2.80 29.51
C ALA A 60 12.92 2.93 30.27
N ARG A 61 13.99 2.30 29.79
CA ARG A 61 15.34 2.37 30.39
C ARG A 61 16.16 3.54 29.85
N GLU A 62 15.93 3.88 28.59
CA GLU A 62 16.67 4.85 27.81
C GLU A 62 15.69 5.85 27.16
N PRO A 63 15.03 6.73 27.95
CA PRO A 63 14.00 7.63 27.43
C PRO A 63 14.55 8.65 26.40
N GLU A 64 15.85 8.93 26.44
CA GLU A 64 16.55 9.80 25.48
C GLU A 64 16.98 9.07 24.19
N ASN A 65 16.72 7.76 24.07
CA ASN A 65 17.04 6.99 22.88
C ASN A 65 16.00 7.25 21.78
N ARG A 66 16.20 8.34 21.04
CA ARG A 66 15.33 8.76 19.95
C ARG A 66 15.08 7.65 18.93
N ASN A 67 16.11 6.90 18.54
CA ASN A 67 15.98 5.86 17.53
C ASN A 67 15.08 4.72 18.00
N ALA A 68 15.10 4.39 19.29
CA ALA A 68 14.18 3.40 19.87
C ALA A 68 12.72 3.91 19.81
N TRP A 69 12.47 5.19 20.09
CA TRP A 69 11.14 5.78 19.94
C TRP A 69 10.62 5.77 18.50
N VAL A 70 11.48 6.09 17.53
CA VAL A 70 11.13 6.02 16.10
C VAL A 70 10.76 4.59 15.70
N GLN A 71 11.59 3.61 16.05
CA GLN A 71 11.31 2.20 15.76
C GLN A 71 10.05 1.68 16.45
N LEU A 72 9.78 2.13 17.69
CA LEU A 72 8.55 1.80 18.41
C LEU A 72 7.33 2.37 17.66
N GLY A 73 7.42 3.62 17.21
CA GLY A 73 6.41 4.25 16.37
C GLY A 73 6.14 3.48 15.08
N HIS A 74 7.18 3.05 14.35
CA HIS A 74 7.02 2.24 13.14
C HIS A 74 6.33 0.90 13.44
N ASN A 75 6.71 0.20 14.52
CA ASN A 75 6.06 -1.07 14.86
C ASN A 75 4.60 -0.89 15.27
N TYR A 76 4.23 0.20 15.95
CA TYR A 76 2.84 0.53 16.21
C TYR A 76 2.09 0.91 14.93
N PHE A 77 2.72 1.66 14.02
CA PHE A 77 2.17 2.01 12.72
C PHE A 77 1.81 0.74 11.92
N ASP A 78 2.77 -0.17 11.78
CA ASP A 78 2.64 -1.39 10.98
C ASP A 78 1.68 -2.41 11.61
N SER A 79 1.53 -2.38 12.93
CA SER A 79 0.57 -3.22 13.68
C SER A 79 -0.81 -2.58 13.84
N ASN A 80 -1.09 -1.46 13.16
CA ASN A 80 -2.39 -0.76 13.20
C ASN A 80 -2.78 -0.27 14.61
N ARG A 81 -1.82 0.32 15.32
CA ARG A 81 -1.99 0.94 16.65
C ARG A 81 -1.70 2.45 16.56
N PRO A 82 -2.60 3.25 15.96
CA PRO A 82 -2.27 4.61 15.54
C PRO A 82 -2.05 5.58 16.70
N MET A 83 -2.78 5.44 17.82
CA MET A 83 -2.61 6.31 18.98
C MET A 83 -1.24 6.10 19.62
N GLU A 84 -0.83 4.85 19.79
CA GLU A 84 0.48 4.52 20.34
C GLU A 84 1.62 4.92 19.40
N ALA A 85 1.43 4.80 18.08
CA ALA A 85 2.37 5.33 17.09
C ALA A 85 2.53 6.85 17.21
N ILE A 86 1.44 7.60 17.36
CA ILE A 86 1.47 9.05 17.58
C ILE A 86 2.26 9.40 18.84
N GLU A 87 2.04 8.69 19.94
CA GLU A 87 2.76 8.92 21.20
C GLU A 87 4.27 8.66 21.05
N ALA A 88 4.65 7.53 20.45
CA ALA A 88 6.05 7.18 20.23
C ALA A 88 6.75 8.18 19.30
N TYR A 89 6.11 8.59 18.20
CA TYR A 89 6.65 9.64 17.32
C TYR A 89 6.72 10.99 18.01
N SER A 90 5.77 11.33 18.88
CA SER A 90 5.82 12.57 19.66
C SER A 90 7.07 12.60 20.53
N LYS A 91 7.39 11.48 21.20
CA LYS A 91 8.64 11.35 21.97
C LYS A 91 9.88 11.47 21.10
N ALA A 92 9.90 10.85 19.92
CA ALA A 92 11.01 11.02 18.98
C ALA A 92 11.20 12.47 18.50
N LEU A 93 10.11 13.21 18.31
CA LEU A 93 10.11 14.61 17.89
C LEU A 93 10.43 15.59 19.03
N GLU A 94 10.10 15.26 20.29
CA GLU A 94 10.57 16.01 21.46
C GLU A 94 12.11 15.99 21.54
N LEU A 95 12.75 14.87 21.19
CA LEU A 95 14.21 14.70 21.20
C LEU A 95 14.89 15.33 19.97
N ASN A 96 14.23 15.35 18.82
CA ASN A 96 14.62 16.13 17.64
C ASN A 96 13.40 16.39 16.75
N GLY A 97 12.96 17.66 16.73
CA GLY A 97 11.71 18.08 16.11
C GLY A 97 11.76 18.28 14.59
N ASN A 98 12.90 18.08 13.94
CA ASN A 98 13.11 18.39 12.52
C ASN A 98 13.31 17.15 11.63
N ASP A 99 12.82 15.99 12.06
CA ASP A 99 12.86 14.78 11.25
C ASP A 99 11.64 14.70 10.34
N THR A 100 11.90 14.92 9.05
CA THR A 100 10.88 14.99 8.00
C THR A 100 10.07 13.69 7.91
N ASP A 101 10.73 12.53 8.02
CA ASP A 101 10.07 11.23 7.85
C ASP A 101 9.15 10.94 9.05
N VAL A 102 9.63 11.20 10.27
CA VAL A 102 8.82 11.02 11.49
C VAL A 102 7.62 11.97 11.52
N LEU A 103 7.78 13.23 11.07
CA LEU A 103 6.66 14.17 10.92
C LEU A 103 5.61 13.62 9.94
N VAL A 104 6.05 13.08 8.80
CA VAL A 104 5.14 12.49 7.80
C VAL A 104 4.40 11.28 8.38
N ASP A 105 5.10 10.34 9.01
CA ASP A 105 4.47 9.13 9.56
C ASP A 105 3.50 9.47 10.69
N GLN A 106 3.85 10.43 11.55
CA GLN A 106 2.93 10.93 12.56
C GLN A 106 1.72 11.63 11.93
N GLY A 107 1.91 12.41 10.88
CA GLY A 107 0.82 13.04 10.11
C GLY A 107 -0.15 12.01 9.52
N ILE A 108 0.36 10.90 8.99
CA ILE A 108 -0.46 9.79 8.48
C ILE A 108 -1.27 9.17 9.62
N MET A 109 -0.68 8.98 10.81
CA MET A 109 -1.42 8.46 11.97
C MET A 109 -2.46 9.45 12.49
N PHE A 110 -2.17 10.75 12.51
CA PHE A 110 -3.16 11.78 12.86
C PHE A 110 -4.35 11.76 11.91
N ARG A 111 -4.10 11.65 10.60
CA ARG A 111 -5.16 11.48 9.61
C ARG A 111 -6.00 10.23 9.90
N ARG A 112 -5.35 9.10 10.22
CA ARG A 112 -6.02 7.83 10.50
C ARG A 112 -6.98 7.89 11.69
N VAL A 113 -6.69 8.72 12.70
CA VAL A 113 -7.56 8.94 13.86
C VAL A 113 -8.53 10.11 13.69
N GLY A 114 -8.58 10.72 12.51
CA GLY A 114 -9.50 11.82 12.20
C GLY A 114 -9.02 13.21 12.67
N TRP A 115 -7.77 13.34 13.11
CA TRP A 115 -7.20 14.62 13.58
C TRP A 115 -6.54 15.35 12.42
N PHE A 116 -7.36 15.77 11.45
CA PHE A 116 -6.91 16.30 10.17
C PHE A 116 -6.07 17.58 10.30
N ASP A 117 -6.43 18.48 11.21
CA ASP A 117 -5.66 19.71 11.46
C ASP A 117 -4.22 19.40 11.88
N LYS A 118 -4.03 18.39 12.74
CA LYS A 118 -2.71 17.94 13.20
C LYS A 118 -1.93 17.21 12.10
N ALA A 119 -2.63 16.51 11.21
CA ALA A 119 -2.01 15.90 10.03
C ALA A 119 -1.46 16.98 9.09
N VAL A 120 -2.27 18.01 8.80
CA VAL A 120 -1.87 19.17 7.98
C VAL A 120 -0.67 19.88 8.60
N GLU A 121 -0.69 20.14 9.91
CA GLU A 121 0.43 20.77 10.61
C GLU A 121 1.74 19.99 10.42
N ASN A 122 1.70 18.66 10.60
CA ASN A 122 2.88 17.82 10.46
C ASN A 122 3.41 17.78 9.02
N PHE A 123 2.52 17.63 8.03
CA PHE A 123 2.94 17.63 6.64
C PHE A 123 3.50 18.99 6.21
N ASN A 124 2.91 20.10 6.67
CA ASN A 124 3.46 21.43 6.40
C ASN A 124 4.84 21.61 7.05
N ARG A 125 5.02 21.21 8.32
CA ARG A 125 6.34 21.24 8.97
C ARG A 125 7.38 20.40 8.23
N ALA A 126 7.00 19.21 7.76
CA ALA A 126 7.86 18.39 6.91
C ALA A 126 8.24 19.10 5.61
N LEU A 127 7.31 19.84 4.99
CA LEU A 127 7.54 20.63 3.79
C LEU A 127 8.32 21.92 4.03
N ASP A 128 8.26 22.50 5.23
CA ASP A 128 9.10 23.63 5.61
C ASP A 128 10.58 23.20 5.71
N ILE A 129 10.83 21.97 6.18
CA ILE A 129 12.18 21.38 6.26
C ILE A 129 12.65 20.91 4.88
N ASN A 130 11.80 20.20 4.15
CA ASN A 130 12.07 19.72 2.80
C ASN A 130 10.90 20.06 1.86
N PRO A 131 10.96 21.19 1.15
CA PRO A 131 9.89 21.65 0.25
C PRO A 131 9.58 20.71 -0.91
N ARG A 132 10.47 19.74 -1.19
CA ARG A 132 10.34 18.76 -2.26
C ARG A 132 9.98 17.36 -1.75
N HIS A 133 9.58 17.22 -0.49
CA HIS A 133 9.24 15.92 0.09
C HIS A 133 7.95 15.35 -0.52
N GLN A 134 8.13 14.35 -1.38
CA GLN A 134 7.05 13.81 -2.21
C GLN A 134 5.92 13.19 -1.38
N GLN A 135 6.25 12.38 -0.38
CA GLN A 135 5.24 11.71 0.46
C GLN A 135 4.45 12.71 1.31
N ALA A 136 5.06 13.81 1.73
CA ALA A 136 4.37 14.88 2.46
C ALA A 136 3.37 15.61 1.54
N LEU A 137 3.79 16.01 0.34
CA LEU A 137 2.90 16.63 -0.66
C LEU A 137 1.74 15.70 -1.05
N PHE A 138 2.02 14.41 -1.27
CA PHE A 138 1.01 13.43 -1.61
C PHE A 138 -0.06 13.35 -0.51
N ASN A 139 0.35 13.09 0.73
CA ASN A 139 -0.58 12.91 1.85
C ASN A 139 -1.29 14.20 2.24
N LEU A 140 -0.63 15.36 2.14
CA LEU A 140 -1.27 16.65 2.38
C LEU A 140 -2.39 16.92 1.36
N GLY A 141 -2.15 16.64 0.08
CA GLY A 141 -3.19 16.73 -0.95
C GLY A 141 -4.34 15.76 -0.71
N VAL A 142 -4.06 14.54 -0.24
CA VAL A 142 -5.10 13.57 0.19
C VAL A 142 -5.95 14.15 1.33
N VAL A 143 -5.33 14.74 2.35
CA VAL A 143 -6.08 15.35 3.47
C VAL A 143 -6.97 16.48 3.00
N TYR A 144 -6.44 17.41 2.19
CA TYR A 144 -7.24 18.49 1.64
C TYR A 144 -8.40 17.97 0.77
N ARG A 145 -8.15 16.97 -0.08
CA ARG A 145 -9.14 16.44 -1.03
C ARG A 145 -10.27 15.64 -0.38
N TYR A 146 -9.95 14.77 0.57
CA TYR A 146 -10.91 13.77 1.06
C TYR A 146 -11.39 14.04 2.47
N ASP A 147 -10.56 14.68 3.30
CA ASP A 147 -10.89 14.84 4.73
C ASP A 147 -11.39 16.26 5.03
N LEU A 148 -10.79 17.28 4.39
CA LEU A 148 -11.15 18.69 4.59
C LEU A 148 -12.02 19.27 3.46
N GLN A 149 -12.12 18.57 2.32
CA GLN A 149 -12.82 19.04 1.12
C GLN A 149 -12.35 20.43 0.63
N ASP A 150 -11.09 20.78 0.89
CA ASP A 150 -10.42 21.98 0.38
C ASP A 150 -9.78 21.65 -0.98
N TYR A 151 -10.62 21.64 -2.02
CA TYR A 151 -10.22 21.22 -3.36
C TYR A 151 -9.19 22.15 -4.01
N ASP A 152 -9.18 23.43 -3.63
CA ASP A 152 -8.19 24.39 -4.12
C ASP A 152 -6.80 24.07 -3.58
N LYS A 153 -6.68 23.88 -2.27
CA LYS A 153 -5.39 23.48 -1.67
C LYS A 153 -4.95 22.09 -2.11
N ALA A 154 -5.89 21.17 -2.34
CA ALA A 154 -5.56 19.86 -2.90
C ALA A 154 -4.89 20.00 -4.28
N ARG A 155 -5.49 20.77 -5.20
CA ARG A 155 -4.94 21.03 -6.53
C ARG A 155 -3.59 21.72 -6.47
N GLU A 156 -3.44 22.76 -5.64
CA GLU A 156 -2.16 23.46 -5.47
C GLU A 156 -1.05 22.51 -4.97
N THR A 157 -1.34 21.73 -3.94
CA THR A 157 -0.39 20.81 -3.32
C THR A 157 0.04 19.70 -4.29
N TRP A 158 -0.91 19.13 -5.03
CA TRP A 158 -0.63 18.08 -5.99
C TRP A 158 0.00 18.58 -7.29
N SER A 159 -0.26 19.83 -7.72
CA SER A 159 0.53 20.48 -8.78
C SER A 159 2.01 20.51 -8.41
N ARG A 160 2.35 20.94 -7.19
CA ARG A 160 3.74 20.92 -6.68
C ARG A 160 4.33 19.50 -6.69
N TYR A 161 3.55 18.48 -6.32
CA TYR A 161 3.99 17.08 -6.41
C TYR A 161 4.37 16.70 -7.85
N LEU A 162 3.51 16.99 -8.82
CA LEU A 162 3.71 16.65 -10.23
C LEU A 162 4.86 17.43 -10.89
N GLU A 163 5.15 18.66 -10.43
CA GLU A 163 6.34 19.41 -10.86
C GLU A 163 7.63 18.71 -10.43
N ILE A 164 7.64 18.10 -9.25
CA ILE A 164 8.80 17.39 -8.72
C ILE A 164 8.91 15.99 -9.31
N ASN A 165 7.79 15.27 -9.44
CA ASN A 165 7.74 13.88 -9.86
C ASN A 165 6.58 13.62 -10.84
N PRO A 166 6.71 14.01 -12.11
CA PRO A 166 5.62 13.87 -13.07
C PRO A 166 5.29 12.40 -13.34
N SER A 167 6.25 11.48 -13.29
CA SER A 167 6.04 10.05 -13.61
C SER A 167 6.26 9.12 -12.42
N GLY A 168 6.09 9.63 -11.20
CA GLY A 168 6.30 8.90 -9.96
C GLY A 168 5.13 8.04 -9.53
N PRO A 169 5.29 7.28 -8.42
CA PRO A 169 4.18 6.62 -7.76
C PRO A 169 3.04 7.60 -7.48
N GLY A 170 1.80 7.23 -7.78
CA GLY A 170 0.64 8.10 -7.53
C GLY A 170 0.47 9.28 -8.49
N SER A 171 1.40 9.57 -9.41
CA SER A 171 1.26 10.71 -10.33
C SER A 171 0.06 10.56 -11.27
N ASP A 172 -0.21 9.36 -11.78
CA ASP A 172 -1.38 9.11 -12.64
C ASP A 172 -2.69 9.27 -11.87
N GLN A 173 -2.74 8.80 -10.62
CA GLN A 173 -3.88 8.99 -9.73
C GLN A 173 -4.12 10.48 -9.46
N ILE A 174 -3.05 11.22 -9.12
CA ILE A 174 -3.13 12.66 -8.89
C ILE A 174 -3.68 13.38 -10.12
N ARG A 175 -3.18 13.08 -11.33
CA ARG A 175 -3.70 13.71 -12.55
C ARG A 175 -5.16 13.41 -12.78
N ALA A 176 -5.59 12.17 -12.57
CA ALA A 176 -6.99 11.78 -12.70
C ALA A 176 -7.88 12.56 -11.72
N GLU A 177 -7.45 12.69 -10.46
CA GLU A 177 -8.17 13.48 -9.45
C GLU A 177 -8.21 14.98 -9.80
N MET A 178 -7.10 15.55 -10.27
CA MET A 178 -7.05 16.94 -10.69
C MET A 178 -7.97 17.22 -11.88
N SER A 179 -7.93 16.36 -12.91
CA SER A 179 -8.85 16.47 -14.05
C SER A 179 -10.32 16.31 -13.64
N PHE A 180 -10.61 15.44 -12.68
CA PHE A 180 -11.95 15.30 -12.13
C PHE A 180 -12.41 16.61 -11.45
N LEU A 181 -11.57 17.23 -10.63
CA LEU A 181 -11.89 18.50 -9.95
C LEU A 181 -12.04 19.68 -10.92
N GLU A 182 -11.27 19.70 -12.02
CA GLU A 182 -11.42 20.72 -13.08
C GLU A 182 -12.73 20.58 -13.83
N ALA A 183 -13.16 19.34 -14.11
CA ALA A 183 -14.44 19.08 -14.76
C ALA A 183 -15.66 19.34 -13.85
N HIS A 184 -15.45 19.33 -12.53
CA HIS A 184 -16.50 19.53 -11.52
C HIS A 184 -16.10 20.64 -10.55
N PRO A 185 -16.04 21.91 -11.01
CA PRO A 185 -15.63 23.01 -10.16
C PRO A 185 -16.59 23.12 -8.98
N THR A 186 -16.03 23.15 -7.76
CA THR A 186 -16.84 23.27 -6.56
C THR A 186 -17.31 24.71 -6.38
N PRO A 187 -18.55 24.93 -5.88
CA PRO A 187 -19.01 26.27 -5.55
C PRO A 187 -18.05 26.90 -4.53
N PRO A 188 -17.83 28.22 -4.60
CA PRO A 188 -16.96 28.90 -3.64
C PRO A 188 -17.41 28.61 -2.21
N ALA A 189 -16.44 28.41 -1.31
CA ALA A 189 -16.71 28.15 0.10
C ALA A 189 -17.66 29.22 0.67
N GLY A 190 -18.83 28.80 1.14
CA GLY A 190 -19.89 29.70 1.64
C GLY A 190 -21.03 30.00 0.66
N ALA A 191 -21.03 29.42 -0.55
CA ALA A 191 -22.22 29.44 -1.39
C ALA A 191 -23.33 28.58 -0.75
N PRO A 192 -24.57 29.10 -0.60
CA PRO A 192 -25.66 28.31 -0.05
C PRO A 192 -25.92 27.10 -0.96
N ALA A 193 -26.12 25.93 -0.36
CA ALA A 193 -26.62 24.76 -1.09
C ALA A 193 -27.98 25.10 -1.69
N GLN A 194 -28.12 24.95 -3.01
CA GLN A 194 -29.40 25.08 -3.72
C GLN A 194 -30.24 23.81 -3.57
#